data_AF-A0A3D3Q8L1-F1
#
_entry.id   AF-A0A3D3Q8L1-F1
#
_cell.length_a   1.000
_cell.length_b   1.000
_cell.length_c   1.000
_cell.angle_alpha   90.00
_cell.angle_beta   90.00
_cell.angle_gamma   90.00
#
_symmetry.space_group_name_H-M   'P 1'
#
loop_
_entity.id
_entity.type
_entity.pdbx_description
1 polymer ?
#
loop_
_entity_poly.entity_id
_entity_poly.type
_entity_poly.pdbx_seq_one_letter_code
_entity_poly.pdbx_strand_id
1 'polypeptide(L)'
;ELARAFAELETARSLAYWAGWAVAEGAPEAGAASRAAKVRAAEAAVDTCEKAIQAHGGIGFTWEHPLHRFYKRALAIQATMGGADELRAEVAAYLLQ
;
A
#
# COMPACT_ATOMS: atom_id res chain seq x y z
N GLU A 1 0.74 12.63 13.08
CA GLU A 1 1.31 11.41 12.50
C GLU A 1 0.39 10.19 12.47
N LEU A 2 -0.02 9.59 13.60
CA LEU A 2 -0.82 8.34 13.56
C LEU A 2 -2.20 8.48 12.88
N ALA A 3 -2.92 9.59 13.12
CA ALA A 3 -4.19 9.85 12.44
C ALA A 3 -4.05 9.94 10.91
N ARG A 4 -2.94 10.53 10.44
CA ARG A 4 -2.62 10.59 9.00
C ARG A 4 -2.32 9.21 8.45
N ALA A 5 -1.47 8.42 9.13
CA ALA A 5 -1.17 7.06 8.72
C ALA A 5 -2.44 6.19 8.62
N PHE A 6 -3.35 6.34 9.58
CA PHE A 6 -4.66 5.68 9.52
C PHE A 6 -5.49 6.11 8.29
N ALA A 7 -5.57 7.41 8.01
CA ALA A 7 -6.29 7.90 6.83
C ALA A 7 -5.69 7.36 5.51
N GLU A 8 -4.36 7.25 5.43
CA GLU A 8 -3.66 6.67 4.27
C GLU A 8 -3.98 5.17 4.10
N LEU A 9 -4.05 4.42 5.20
CA LEU A 9 -4.48 3.00 5.18
C LEU A 9 -5.94 2.84 4.75
N GLU A 10 -6.85 3.69 5.23
CA GLU A 10 -8.26 3.65 4.81
C GLU A 10 -8.41 4.00 3.32
N THR A 11 -7.59 4.93 2.82
CA THR A 11 -7.52 5.24 1.39
C THR A 11 -7.03 4.04 0.59
N ALA A 12 -5.94 3.39 1.04
CA ALA A 12 -5.41 2.19 0.41
C ALA A 12 -6.43 1.04 0.40
N ARG A 13 -7.16 0.85 1.50
CA ARG A 13 -8.22 -0.17 1.61
C ARG A 13 -9.36 0.11 0.64
N SER A 14 -9.80 1.37 0.54
CA SER A 14 -10.86 1.77 -0.39
C SER A 14 -10.47 1.49 -1.84
N LEU A 15 -9.22 1.81 -2.23
CA LEU A 15 -8.72 1.48 -3.57
C LEU A 15 -8.61 -0.03 -3.81
N ALA A 16 -8.21 -0.80 -2.80
CA ALA A 16 -8.15 -2.26 -2.92
C ALA A 16 -9.54 -2.89 -3.13
N TYR A 17 -10.57 -2.38 -2.43
CA TYR A 17 -11.95 -2.82 -2.66
C TYR A 17 -12.47 -2.43 -4.04
N TRP A 18 -12.21 -1.20 -4.47
CA TRP A 18 -12.57 -0.76 -5.81
C TRP A 18 -11.87 -1.58 -6.90
N ALA A 19 -10.57 -1.86 -6.76
CA ALA A 19 -9.83 -2.72 -7.68
C ALA A 19 -10.40 -4.15 -7.72
N GLY A 20 -10.71 -4.72 -6.57
CA GLY A 20 -11.34 -6.04 -6.49
C GLY A 20 -12.69 -6.10 -7.18
N TRP A 21 -13.53 -5.07 -6.98
CA TRP A 21 -14.80 -4.93 -7.69
C TRP A 21 -14.62 -4.76 -9.20
N ALA A 22 -13.71 -3.88 -9.63
CA ALA A 22 -13.45 -3.63 -11.04
C ALA A 22 -12.98 -4.90 -11.77
N VAL A 23 -12.14 -5.71 -11.12
CA VAL A 23 -11.71 -7.02 -11.62
C VAL A 23 -12.90 -8.00 -11.70
N ALA A 24 -13.74 -8.05 -10.67
CA ALA A 24 -14.88 -8.97 -10.62
C ALA A 24 -15.93 -8.68 -11.71
N GLU A 25 -16.17 -7.40 -12.00
CA GLU A 25 -17.15 -6.96 -13.01
C GLU A 25 -16.55 -6.84 -14.42
N GLY A 26 -15.26 -7.12 -14.60
CA GLY A 26 -14.58 -6.96 -15.89
C GLY A 26 -14.57 -5.50 -16.38
N ALA A 27 -14.51 -4.54 -15.45
CA ALA A 27 -14.54 -3.12 -15.78
C ALA A 27 -13.32 -2.72 -16.63
N PRO A 28 -13.47 -1.80 -17.60
CA PRO A 28 -12.37 -1.35 -18.47
C PRO A 28 -11.15 -0.83 -17.70
N GLU A 29 -11.38 -0.24 -16.53
CA GLU A 29 -10.36 0.34 -15.64
C GLU A 29 -9.71 -0.69 -14.69
N ALA A 30 -10.11 -1.97 -14.70
CA ALA A 30 -9.64 -2.97 -13.72
C ALA A 30 -8.12 -3.05 -13.60
N GLY A 31 -7.43 -2.92 -14.75
CA GLY A 31 -5.97 -2.86 -14.80
C GLY A 31 -5.40 -1.62 -14.12
N ALA A 32 -5.94 -0.43 -14.38
CA ALA A 32 -5.47 0.81 -13.75
C ALA A 32 -5.80 0.83 -12.26
N ALA A 33 -6.99 0.35 -11.89
CA ALA A 33 -7.45 0.23 -10.51
C ALA A 33 -6.53 -0.66 -9.67
N SER A 34 -6.17 -1.84 -10.18
CA SER A 34 -5.28 -2.78 -9.49
C SER A 34 -3.89 -2.20 -9.24
N ARG A 35 -3.33 -1.47 -10.21
CA ARG A 35 -2.02 -0.83 -10.09
C ARG A 35 -2.03 0.32 -9.10
N ALA A 36 -3.05 1.18 -9.16
CA ALA A 36 -3.24 2.28 -8.22
C ALA A 36 -3.39 1.74 -6.78
N ALA A 37 -4.19 0.68 -6.60
CA ALA A 37 -4.34 0.01 -5.31
C ALA A 37 -3.02 -0.58 -4.79
N LYS A 38 -2.25 -1.27 -5.65
CA LYS A 38 -0.94 -1.83 -5.28
C LYS A 38 -0.01 -0.74 -4.75
N VAL A 39 0.22 0.32 -5.55
CA VAL A 39 1.15 1.40 -5.18
C VAL A 39 0.73 2.01 -3.85
N ARG A 40 -0.54 2.38 -3.71
CA ARG A 40 -1.04 3.03 -2.51
C ARG A 40 -0.97 2.13 -1.27
N ALA A 41 -1.31 0.85 -1.40
CA ALA A 41 -1.26 -0.09 -0.30
C ALA A 41 0.16 -0.37 0.18
N ALA A 42 1.12 -0.53 -0.74
CA ALA A 42 2.51 -0.75 -0.39
C ALA A 42 3.12 0.45 0.38
N GLU A 43 2.89 1.67 -0.11
CA GLU A 43 3.41 2.88 0.53
C GLU A 43 2.77 3.14 1.88
N ALA A 44 1.44 3.04 1.97
CA ALA A 44 0.73 3.24 3.23
C ALA A 44 1.14 2.20 4.29
N ALA A 45 1.39 0.95 3.89
CA ALA A 45 1.83 -0.10 4.80
C ALA A 45 3.24 0.16 5.37
N VAL A 46 4.18 0.57 4.52
CA VAL A 46 5.56 0.90 4.93
C VAL A 46 5.56 2.11 5.88
N ASP A 47 4.96 3.23 5.46
CA ASP A 47 4.87 4.46 6.25
C ASP A 47 4.19 4.23 7.62
N THR A 48 3.10 3.44 7.63
CA THR A 48 2.42 3.14 8.90
C THR A 48 3.28 2.26 9.81
N CYS A 49 4.01 1.29 9.27
CA CYS A 49 4.89 0.45 10.07
C CYS A 49 6.04 1.27 10.69
N GLU A 50 6.65 2.18 9.94
CA GLU A 50 7.70 3.07 10.43
C GLU A 50 7.19 3.98 11.55
N LYS A 51 6.02 4.60 11.36
CA LYS A 51 5.36 5.43 12.38
C LYS A 51 4.97 4.64 13.62
N ALA A 52 4.51 3.41 13.44
CA ALA A 52 4.16 2.53 14.56
C ALA A 52 5.41 2.11 15.35
N ILE A 53 6.52 1.78 14.68
CA ILE A 53 7.81 1.49 15.34
C ILE A 53 8.26 2.72 16.14
N GLN A 54 8.24 3.91 15.54
CA GLN A 54 8.63 5.14 16.21
C GLN A 54 7.75 5.44 17.44
N ALA A 55 6.44 5.19 17.36
CA ALA A 55 5.50 5.41 18.46
C ALA A 55 5.73 4.44 19.64
N HIS A 56 6.16 3.20 19.37
CA HIS A 56 6.47 2.21 20.42
C HIS A 56 7.89 2.37 20.97
N GLY A 57 8.77 3.12 20.29
CA GLY A 57 10.18 3.22 20.64
C GLY A 57 10.91 1.90 20.39
N GLY A 58 11.99 1.67 21.15
CA GLY A 58 12.90 0.53 20.92
C GLY A 58 12.21 -0.83 20.83
N ILE A 59 11.16 -1.06 21.64
CA ILE A 59 10.42 -2.33 21.65
C ILE A 59 9.81 -2.68 20.29
N GLY A 60 9.46 -1.68 19.47
CA GLY A 60 8.91 -1.87 18.13
C GLY A 60 9.84 -2.62 17.16
N PHE A 61 11.14 -2.68 17.48
CA PHE A 61 12.17 -3.37 16.70
C PHE A 61 12.82 -4.56 17.43
N THR A 62 12.20 -5.01 18.53
CA THR A 62 12.63 -6.18 19.31
C THR A 62 11.75 -7.41 19.00
N TRP A 63 12.10 -8.59 19.54
CA TRP A 63 11.36 -9.83 19.31
C TRP A 63 10.09 -9.95 20.16
N GLU A 64 9.98 -9.11 21.19
CA GLU A 64 8.91 -9.01 22.16
C GLU A 64 7.66 -8.34 21.58
N HIS A 65 7.80 -7.60 20.46
CA HIS A 65 6.69 -6.97 19.75
C HIS A 65 6.66 -7.36 18.27
N PRO A 66 5.49 -7.70 17.67
CA PRO A 66 5.42 -8.20 16.29
C PRO A 66 5.64 -7.13 15.20
N LEU A 67 5.82 -5.85 15.54
CA LEU A 67 5.88 -4.74 14.56
C LEU A 67 6.96 -4.93 13.49
N HIS A 68 8.14 -5.38 13.89
CA HIS A 68 9.23 -5.67 12.95
C HIS A 68 8.84 -6.71 11.87
N ARG A 69 7.91 -7.62 12.16
CA ARG A 69 7.41 -8.62 11.19
C ARG A 69 6.52 -7.98 10.14
N PHE A 70 5.62 -7.08 10.57
CA PHE A 70 4.77 -6.33 9.65
C PHE A 70 5.60 -5.42 8.75
N TYR A 71 6.60 -4.74 9.31
CA TYR A 71 7.49 -3.88 8.54
C TYR A 71 8.27 -4.66 7.48
N LYS A 72 8.89 -5.80 7.84
CA LYS A 72 9.56 -6.69 6.87
C LYS A 72 8.62 -7.15 5.76
N ARG A 73 7.37 -7.47 6.09
CA ARG A 73 6.37 -7.88 5.08
C ARG A 73 5.96 -6.72 4.18
N ALA A 74 5.78 -5.52 4.73
CA ALA A 74 5.46 -4.33 3.95
C ALA A 74 6.56 -4.01 2.93
N LEU A 75 7.83 -4.07 3.35
CA LEU A 75 8.99 -3.92 2.46
C LEU A 75 9.02 -4.99 1.36
N ALA A 76 8.77 -6.26 1.70
CA ALA A 76 8.73 -7.33 0.71
C ALA A 76 7.60 -7.15 -0.32
N ILE A 77 6.42 -6.69 0.11
CA ILE A 77 5.29 -6.38 -0.79
C ILE A 77 5.64 -5.17 -1.67
N GLN A 78 6.26 -4.13 -1.11
CA GLN A 78 6.66 -2.96 -1.86
C GLN A 78 7.65 -3.30 -2.98
N ALA A 79 8.62 -4.17 -2.68
CA ALA A 79 9.64 -4.62 -3.62
C ALA A 79 9.18 -5.66 -4.66
N THR A 80 7.94 -6.14 -4.57
CA THR A 80 7.38 -7.15 -5.50
C THR A 80 6.18 -6.59 -6.26
N MET A 81 5.73 -7.30 -7.30
CA MET A 81 4.52 -6.97 -8.08
C MET A 81 4.57 -5.60 -8.80
N GLY A 82 5.74 -5.20 -9.29
CA GLY A 82 5.95 -3.96 -10.09
C GLY A 82 6.46 -2.77 -9.27
N GLY A 83 7.32 -1.95 -9.85
CA GLY A 83 7.88 -0.76 -9.18
C GLY A 83 6.84 0.37 -9.03
N ALA A 84 6.96 1.22 -8.00
CA ALA A 84 5.98 2.31 -7.82
C ALA A 84 5.96 3.28 -9.01
N ASP A 85 7.11 3.59 -9.57
CA ASP A 85 7.23 4.50 -10.73
C ASP A 85 6.69 3.87 -12.01
N GLU A 86 7.00 2.60 -12.26
CA GLU A 86 6.47 1.81 -13.37
C GLU A 86 4.93 1.76 -13.33
N LEU A 87 4.37 1.38 -12.18
CA LEU A 87 2.92 1.26 -12.01
C LEU A 87 2.21 2.60 -12.11
N ARG A 88 2.82 3.69 -11.62
CA ARG A 88 2.29 5.05 -11.81
C ARG A 88 2.32 5.48 -13.27
N ALA A 89 3.40 5.18 -13.99
CA ALA A 89 3.51 5.48 -15.41
C ALA A 89 2.42 4.74 -16.22
N GLU A 90 2.16 3.47 -15.91
CA GLU A 90 1.09 2.70 -16.54
C GLU A 90 -0.32 3.25 -16.24
N VAL A 91 -0.57 3.68 -15.00
CA VAL A 91 -1.84 4.36 -14.64
C VAL A 91 -1.97 5.70 -15.37
N ALA A 92 -0.90 6.49 -15.43
CA ALA A 92 -0.91 7.77 -16.15
C ALA A 92 -1.17 7.56 -17.65
N ALA A 93 -0.53 6.56 -18.26
CA ALA A 93 -0.74 6.21 -19.66
C ALA A 93 -2.20 5.82 -19.94
N TYR A 94 -2.87 5.12 -19.02
CA TYR A 94 -4.29 4.81 -19.15
C TYR A 94 -5.19 6.06 -19.05
N LEU A 95 -4.88 6.99 -18.15
CA LEU A 95 -5.70 8.20 -17.92
C LEU A 95 -5.55 9.28 -18.99
N LEU A 96 -4.46 9.25 -19.77
CA LEU A 96 -4.13 10.25 -20.80
C LEU A 96 -4.51 9.80 -22.22
N GLN A 97 -5.15 8.64 -22.37
CA GLN A 97 -5.76 8.18 -23.62
C GLN A 97 -7.08 8.90 -23.89
#